data_AF-A0A6G6YIQ6-F1
#
_entry.id   AF-A0A6G6YIQ6-F1
#
_cell.length_a   1.000
_cell.length_b   1.000
_cell.length_c   1.000
_cell.angle_alpha   90.00
_cell.angle_beta   90.00
_cell.angle_gamma   90.00
#
_symmetry.space_group_name_H-M   'P 1'
#
loop_
_entity.id
_entity.type
_entity.pdbx_description
1 polymer ?
#
loop_
_entity_poly.entity_id
_entity_poly.type
_entity_poly.pdbx_seq_one_letter_code
_entity_poly.pdbx_strand_id
1 'polypeptide(L)'
;MLKTFWFLGISLAFITFANSCKSSGDSDLFRAYVEGKMIPGTNPDLMISPIHLVSNNRIIGETFPKDNGQFVIAGPYSSGEYKLQFKSKIKHFSSSNPHCKIASDSLSILIPSGETYLIFEEIKFK
;
A
#
# COMPACT_ATOMS: atom_id res chain seq x y z
N MET A 1 -67.16 -11.00 -39.29
CA MET A 1 -65.84 -11.45 -39.80
C MET A 1 -64.79 -11.01 -38.80
N LEU A 2 -64.36 -11.95 -37.97
CA LEU A 2 -63.46 -11.77 -36.84
C LEU A 2 -62.04 -12.10 -37.31
N LYS A 3 -61.12 -11.11 -37.32
CA LYS A 3 -59.69 -11.36 -37.59
C LYS A 3 -58.94 -11.53 -36.26
N THR A 4 -58.69 -12.81 -35.96
CA THR A 4 -57.47 -13.41 -35.39
C THR A 4 -56.32 -12.43 -35.07
N PHE A 5 -55.95 -12.25 -33.79
CA PHE A 5 -54.92 -13.03 -33.06
C PHE A 5 -53.58 -13.15 -33.80
N TRP A 6 -52.63 -12.27 -33.48
CA TRP A 6 -51.23 -12.58 -33.14
C TRP A 6 -50.45 -11.28 -32.84
N PHE A 7 -49.32 -11.41 -32.14
CA PHE A 7 -48.47 -10.36 -31.56
C PHE A 7 -48.83 -9.92 -30.13
N LEU A 8 -49.10 -10.93 -29.31
CA LEU A 8 -48.65 -10.93 -27.91
C LEU A 8 -47.15 -11.25 -27.92
N GLY A 9 -46.33 -10.34 -27.39
CA GLY A 9 -44.92 -10.60 -27.11
C GLY A 9 -43.97 -9.61 -27.78
N ILE A 10 -42.99 -9.16 -27.01
CA ILE A 10 -41.85 -8.32 -27.42
C ILE A 10 -42.15 -6.81 -27.38
N SER A 11 -42.39 -6.28 -26.19
CA SER A 11 -41.89 -4.92 -25.85
C SER A 11 -41.76 -4.74 -24.33
N LEU A 12 -41.33 -5.79 -23.63
CA LEU A 12 -41.10 -5.76 -22.18
C LEU A 12 -39.91 -6.64 -21.80
N ALA A 13 -38.74 -6.33 -22.35
CA ALA A 13 -37.44 -6.80 -21.85
C ALA A 13 -36.36 -5.98 -22.54
N PHE A 14 -35.24 -5.76 -21.85
CA PHE A 14 -34.10 -4.92 -22.24
C PHE A 14 -34.22 -3.43 -21.89
N ILE A 15 -34.76 -3.17 -20.69
CA ILE A 15 -34.04 -2.33 -19.73
C ILE A 15 -32.78 -3.11 -19.31
N THR A 16 -31.77 -3.17 -20.17
CA THR A 16 -30.42 -3.50 -19.74
C THR A 16 -29.74 -2.19 -19.43
N PHE A 17 -29.90 -1.81 -18.16
CA PHE A 17 -28.87 -1.19 -17.34
C PHE A 17 -27.58 -0.92 -18.11
N ALA A 18 -27.32 0.37 -18.33
CA ALA A 18 -25.99 0.89 -18.48
C ALA A 18 -25.18 0.54 -17.22
N ASN A 19 -24.77 -0.72 -17.10
CA ASN A 19 -23.60 -1.08 -16.32
C ASN A 19 -22.40 -0.58 -17.11
N SER A 20 -22.20 0.74 -17.09
CA SER A 20 -20.84 1.26 -17.18
C SER A 20 -20.15 0.80 -15.91
N CYS A 21 -19.77 -0.48 -15.85
CA CYS A 21 -18.57 -0.85 -15.13
C CYS A 21 -17.45 -0.11 -15.87
N LYS A 22 -17.23 1.15 -15.47
CA LYS A 22 -15.88 1.68 -15.54
C LYS A 22 -15.09 0.73 -14.65
N SER A 23 -14.46 -0.26 -15.27
CA SER A 23 -13.22 -0.79 -14.73
C SER A 23 -12.37 0.46 -14.59
N SER A 24 -12.31 1.03 -13.39
CA SER A 24 -11.17 1.85 -13.03
C SER A 24 -10.00 0.96 -13.35
N GLY A 25 -9.23 1.34 -14.38
CA GLY A 25 -7.98 0.69 -14.70
C GLY A 25 -7.07 0.89 -13.51
N ASP A 26 -7.22 0.06 -12.49
CA ASP A 26 -6.35 -0.04 -11.31
C ASP A 26 -4.96 -0.57 -11.71
N SER A 27 -4.70 -0.75 -13.01
CA SER A 27 -3.44 -1.21 -13.59
C SER A 27 -2.38 -0.13 -13.75
N ASP A 28 -2.71 1.16 -13.64
CA ASP A 28 -1.74 2.27 -13.80
C ASP A 28 -1.53 3.11 -12.52
N LEU A 29 -2.10 2.70 -11.38
CA LEU A 29 -1.81 3.36 -10.11
C LEU A 29 -0.41 2.93 -9.65
N PHE A 30 0.58 3.81 -9.82
CA PHE A 30 1.91 3.62 -9.23
C PHE A 30 1.74 3.27 -7.73
N ARG A 31 2.44 2.23 -7.29
CA ARG A 31 2.41 1.79 -5.90
C ARG A 31 3.79 1.98 -5.32
N ALA A 32 3.85 2.51 -4.11
CA ALA A 32 5.05 2.38 -3.31
C ALA A 32 5.02 0.99 -2.69
N TYR A 33 6.07 0.23 -2.91
CA TYR A 33 6.25 -1.13 -2.44
C TYR A 33 7.56 -1.20 -1.66
N VAL A 34 7.47 -1.66 -0.42
CA VAL A 34 8.62 -1.74 0.48
C VAL A 34 8.67 -3.13 1.11
N GLU A 35 9.83 -3.75 1.00
CA GLU A 35 10.17 -4.98 1.71
C GLU A 35 11.25 -4.66 2.74
N GLY A 36 11.27 -5.41 3.84
CA GLY A 36 12.43 -5.34 4.71
C GLY A 36 12.44 -6.36 5.81
N LYS A 37 13.54 -6.33 6.58
CA LYS A 37 13.74 -7.18 7.74
C LYS A 37 14.07 -6.36 8.98
N MET A 38 13.22 -6.47 9.98
CA MET A 38 13.42 -5.85 11.28
C MET A 38 14.35 -6.71 12.13
N ILE A 39 15.37 -6.08 12.71
CA ILE A 39 16.27 -6.68 13.70
C ILE A 39 15.89 -6.06 15.06
N PRO A 40 15.26 -6.84 15.96
CA PRO A 40 14.80 -6.33 17.25
C PRO A 40 15.94 -5.73 18.06
N GLY A 41 15.62 -4.61 18.71
CA GLY A 41 16.46 -4.04 19.77
C GLY A 41 16.03 -4.57 21.13
N THR A 42 15.92 -3.67 22.10
CA THR A 42 15.49 -4.03 23.47
C THR A 42 13.98 -4.07 23.65
N ASN A 43 13.20 -3.60 22.66
CA ASN A 43 11.74 -3.55 22.74
C ASN A 43 11.09 -4.92 22.45
N PRO A 44 10.42 -5.56 23.44
CA PRO A 44 9.77 -6.86 23.26
C PRO A 44 8.54 -6.81 22.35
N ASP A 45 7.87 -5.66 22.24
CA ASP A 45 6.59 -5.51 21.51
C ASP A 45 6.79 -5.12 20.04
N LEU A 46 8.03 -5.16 19.54
CA LEU A 46 8.36 -4.72 18.19
C LEU A 46 7.66 -5.57 17.12
N MET A 47 7.58 -6.89 17.34
CA MET A 47 7.02 -7.82 16.36
C MET A 47 5.48 -7.79 16.29
N ILE A 48 4.81 -7.18 17.27
CA ILE A 48 3.34 -7.01 17.29
C ILE A 48 2.92 -5.57 16.94
N SER A 49 3.88 -4.71 16.63
CA SER A 49 3.63 -3.31 16.29
C SER A 49 3.40 -3.14 14.79
N PRO A 50 2.39 -2.35 14.37
CA PRO A 50 2.17 -2.08 12.96
C PRO A 50 3.30 -1.21 12.38
N ILE A 51 3.57 -1.44 11.10
CA ILE A 51 4.47 -0.66 10.26
C ILE A 51 3.59 0.10 9.28
N HIS A 52 3.80 1.40 9.16
CA HIS A 52 3.00 2.24 8.27
C HIS A 52 3.82 2.77 7.11
N LEU A 53 3.19 2.83 5.95
CA LEU A 53 3.63 3.65 4.85
C LEU A 53 2.82 4.94 4.88
N VAL A 54 3.51 6.09 4.97
CA VAL A 54 2.85 7.39 5.16
C VAL A 54 3.27 8.36 4.05
N SER A 55 2.28 8.93 3.36
CA SER A 55 2.47 10.01 2.38
C SER A 55 1.49 11.15 2.68
N ASN A 56 1.95 12.40 2.62
CA ASN A 56 1.12 13.58 2.92
C ASN A 56 0.34 13.44 4.25
N ASN A 57 1.03 12.97 5.29
CA ASN A 57 0.48 12.71 6.64
C ASN A 57 -0.69 11.71 6.69
N ARG A 58 -0.88 10.91 5.64
CA ARG A 58 -1.89 9.85 5.57
C ARG A 58 -1.22 8.48 5.48
N ILE A 59 -1.77 7.51 6.20
CA ILE A 59 -1.38 6.11 6.06
C ILE A 59 -1.91 5.63 4.71
N ILE A 60 -1.00 5.23 3.83
CA ILE A 60 -1.27 4.67 2.50
C ILE A 60 -1.05 3.15 2.47
N GLY A 61 -0.41 2.59 3.49
CA GLY A 61 -0.28 1.16 3.68
C GLY A 61 -0.02 0.84 5.15
N GLU A 62 -0.40 -0.36 5.56
CA GLU A 62 -0.16 -0.89 6.89
C GLU A 62 0.20 -2.38 6.77
N THR A 63 1.15 -2.83 7.59
CA THR A 63 1.49 -4.25 7.71
C THR A 63 2.01 -4.55 9.11
N PHE A 64 2.16 -5.83 9.42
CA PHE A 64 2.83 -6.32 10.62
C PHE A 64 4.06 -7.14 10.21
N PRO A 65 5.16 -7.09 10.97
CA PRO A 65 6.27 -7.99 10.73
C PRO A 65 5.85 -9.43 11.03
N LYS A 66 6.39 -10.37 10.25
CA LYS A 66 6.34 -11.80 10.53
C LYS A 66 7.23 -12.12 11.73
N ASP A 67 7.09 -13.33 12.28
CA ASP A 67 7.89 -13.81 13.43
C ASP A 67 9.42 -13.73 13.20
N ASN A 68 9.86 -13.80 11.94
CA ASN A 68 11.27 -13.68 11.56
C ASN A 68 11.72 -12.23 11.29
N GLY A 69 10.88 -11.24 11.60
CA GLY A 69 11.10 -9.82 11.39
C GLY A 69 10.86 -9.32 9.96
N GLN A 70 10.54 -10.20 9.00
CA GLN A 70 10.29 -9.79 7.62
C GLN A 70 8.93 -9.10 7.47
N PHE A 71 8.86 -8.08 6.63
CA PHE A 71 7.61 -7.43 6.27
C PHE A 71 7.59 -7.03 4.80
N VAL A 72 6.37 -6.90 4.29
CA VAL A 72 6.08 -6.36 2.97
C VAL A 72 4.90 -5.41 3.11
N ILE A 73 5.00 -4.22 2.54
CA ILE A 73 3.98 -3.19 2.59
C ILE A 73 3.87 -2.50 1.23
N ALA A 74 2.63 -2.31 0.78
CA ALA A 74 2.36 -1.62 -0.47
C ALA A 74 1.21 -0.63 -0.29
N GLY A 75 1.32 0.55 -0.90
CA GLY A 75 0.30 1.59 -0.84
C GLY A 75 0.20 2.37 -2.15
N PRO A 76 -0.93 3.06 -2.40
CA PRO A 76 -1.04 3.98 -3.54
C PRO A 76 0.00 5.08 -3.42
N TYR A 77 0.69 5.37 -4.51
CA TYR A 77 1.74 6.38 -4.59
C TYR A 77 1.55 7.19 -5.86
N SER A 78 1.36 8.50 -5.72
CA SER A 78 1.23 9.39 -6.88
C SER A 78 2.55 10.08 -7.20
N SER A 79 3.13 10.76 -6.20
CA SER A 79 4.38 11.51 -6.29
C SER A 79 4.83 12.01 -4.92
N GLY A 80 6.06 12.52 -4.84
CA GLY A 80 6.58 13.18 -3.65
C GLY A 80 7.27 12.24 -2.67
N GLU A 81 7.82 12.81 -1.60
CA GLU A 81 8.43 12.02 -0.54
C GLU A 81 7.36 11.28 0.27
N TYR A 82 7.73 10.10 0.76
CA TYR A 82 6.93 9.33 1.70
C TYR A 82 7.84 8.73 2.76
N LYS A 83 7.26 8.08 3.77
CA LYS A 83 8.04 7.52 4.87
C LYS A 83 7.53 6.16 5.30
N LEU A 84 8.48 5.32 5.70
CA LEU A 84 8.22 4.08 6.42
C LEU A 84 8.30 4.38 7.92
N GLN A 85 7.19 4.26 8.63
CA GLN A 85 7.04 4.65 10.03
C GLN A 85 6.88 3.43 10.93
N PHE A 86 7.53 3.49 12.10
CA PHE A 86 7.53 2.46 13.13
C PHE A 86 7.13 3.05 14.49
N LYS A 87 6.72 2.17 15.42
CA LYS A 87 6.50 2.54 16.85
C LYS A 87 7.78 2.55 17.69
N SER A 88 8.90 2.09 17.14
CA SER A 88 10.19 2.00 17.84
C SER A 88 11.27 2.81 17.15
N LYS A 89 12.22 3.33 17.94
CA LYS A 89 13.30 4.15 17.41
C LYS A 89 14.30 3.30 16.63
N ILE A 90 14.59 3.75 15.42
CA ILE A 90 15.59 3.18 14.52
C ILE A 90 16.98 3.60 14.99
N LYS A 91 17.90 2.64 15.03
CA LYS A 91 19.32 2.86 15.28
C LYS A 91 20.07 3.03 13.96
N HIS A 92 19.84 2.12 13.01
CA HIS A 92 20.49 2.10 11.70
C HIS A 92 19.69 1.23 10.72
N PHE A 93 19.87 1.41 9.42
CA PHE A 93 19.32 0.53 8.39
C PHE A 93 20.27 0.43 7.19
N SER A 94 20.08 -0.62 6.39
CA SER A 94 20.63 -0.75 5.04
C SER A 94 19.49 -0.81 4.03
N SER A 95 19.68 -0.20 2.85
CA SER A 95 18.66 -0.11 1.81
C SER A 95 19.25 -0.19 0.41
N SER A 96 18.41 -0.65 -0.52
CA SER A 96 18.66 -0.62 -1.97
C SER A 96 18.84 0.80 -2.53
N ASN A 97 18.28 1.83 -1.88
CA ASN A 97 18.48 3.23 -2.23
C ASN A 97 19.28 3.98 -1.15
N PRO A 98 20.48 4.54 -1.47
CA PRO A 98 21.35 5.21 -0.50
C PRO A 98 20.86 6.61 -0.07
N HIS A 99 19.84 7.16 -0.72
CA HIS A 99 19.28 8.48 -0.42
C HIS A 99 18.19 8.44 0.66
N CYS A 100 17.79 7.25 1.13
CA CYS A 100 16.91 7.11 2.29
C CYS A 100 17.58 7.69 3.54
N LYS A 101 16.80 8.30 4.44
CA LYS A 101 17.34 8.94 5.66
C LYS A 101 16.48 8.64 6.88
N ILE A 102 17.09 8.51 8.06
CA ILE A 102 16.33 8.46 9.32
C ILE A 102 15.77 9.86 9.61
N ALA A 103 14.48 9.95 9.91
CA ALA A 103 13.83 11.19 10.33
C ALA A 103 14.35 11.65 11.71
N SER A 104 14.17 12.93 12.04
CA SER A 104 14.69 13.52 13.28
C SER A 104 14.15 12.87 14.56
N ASP A 105 12.92 12.37 14.54
CA ASP A 105 12.29 11.61 15.64
C ASP A 105 12.83 10.18 15.80
N SER A 106 13.63 9.71 14.84
CA SER A 106 14.11 8.33 14.70
C SER A 106 13.00 7.28 14.58
N LEU A 107 11.75 7.66 14.33
CA LEU A 107 10.60 6.76 14.21
C LEU A 107 10.23 6.48 12.76
N SER A 108 10.91 7.12 11.80
CA SER A 108 10.63 6.95 10.38
C SER A 108 11.89 6.93 9.53
N ILE A 109 11.83 6.22 8.41
CA ILE A 109 12.77 6.32 7.30
C ILE A 109 12.10 7.15 6.20
N LEU A 110 12.70 8.27 5.84
CA LEU A 110 12.31 9.14 4.74
C LEU A 110 12.78 8.51 3.43
N ILE A 111 11.85 8.42 2.48
CA ILE A 111 12.06 7.85 1.16
C ILE A 111 11.89 8.99 0.13
N PRO A 112 12.91 9.22 -0.72
CA PRO A 112 12.85 10.29 -1.71
C PRO A 112 11.77 10.05 -2.76
N SER A 113 11.30 11.14 -3.37
CA SER A 113 10.34 11.09 -4.47
C SER A 113 10.89 10.31 -5.66
N GLY A 114 10.02 9.52 -6.30
CA GLY A 114 10.32 8.74 -7.51
C GLY A 114 10.63 7.27 -7.24
N GLU A 115 10.82 6.90 -5.97
CA GLU A 115 11.06 5.52 -5.58
C GLU A 115 9.73 4.78 -5.41
N THR A 116 9.52 3.71 -6.18
CA THR A 116 8.30 2.89 -6.10
C THR A 116 8.57 1.49 -5.56
N TYR A 117 9.83 1.06 -5.53
CA TYR A 117 10.24 -0.24 -5.01
C TYR A 117 11.50 -0.10 -4.17
N LEU A 118 11.44 -0.52 -2.92
CA LEU A 118 12.55 -0.48 -1.99
C LEU A 118 12.67 -1.77 -1.20
N ILE A 119 13.92 -2.23 -1.09
CA ILE A 119 14.33 -3.29 -0.18
C ILE A 119 15.16 -2.67 0.94
N PHE A 120 14.78 -2.93 2.19
CA PHE A 120 15.57 -2.69 3.39
C PHE A 120 16.13 -4.01 3.92
N GLU A 121 17.38 -4.33 3.59
CA GLU A 121 17.99 -5.62 3.95
C GLU A 121 17.99 -5.85 5.47
N GLU A 122 18.29 -4.80 6.24
CA GLU A 122 18.17 -4.82 7.69
C GLU A 122 17.74 -3.44 8.23
N ILE A 123 16.84 -3.44 9.22
CA ILE A 123 16.48 -2.26 10.01
C ILE A 123 16.71 -2.60 11.48
N LYS A 124 17.72 -2.00 12.09
CA LYS A 124 18.13 -2.23 13.48
C LYS A 124 17.48 -1.20 14.40
N PHE A 125 16.77 -1.68 15.42
CA PHE A 125 16.10 -0.83 16.42
C PHE A 125 16.96 -0.64 17.67
N LYS A 126 16.66 0.40 18.44
CA LYS A 126 17.28 0.66 19.75
C LYS A 126 16.75 -0.28 20.84
#